data_AF-A0A3Q7K776-F1
#
_entry.id   AF-A0A3Q7K776-F1
#
_cell.length_a   1.000
_cell.length_b   1.000
_cell.length_c   1.000
_cell.angle_alpha   90.00
_cell.angle_beta   90.00
_cell.angle_gamma   90.00
#
_symmetry.space_group_name_H-M   'P 1'
#
loop_
_entity.id
_entity.type
_entity.pdbx_description
1 polymer ?
#
loop_
_entity_poly.entity_id
_entity_poly.type
_entity_poly.pdbx_seq_one_letter_code
_entity_poly.pdbx_strand_id
1 'polypeptide(L)'
;MALRKLLGMGLLLLVCLSKVSSDHEIEKDEDEELHLSDKPLIVRDGNRRLMQDIDCGGLCISRCSLHSRPNLCKRACGTCCVRCKCVPPGTSGNREICGACYTDMTTHGNKTKCP
;
A
#
# COMPACT_ATOMS: atom_id res chain seq x y z
N MET A 1 -2.57 -39.48 38.57
CA MET A 1 -1.81 -38.82 37.48
C MET A 1 -2.67 -38.60 36.22
N ALA A 2 -3.55 -39.54 35.83
CA ALA A 2 -4.40 -39.41 34.63
C ALA A 2 -5.53 -38.35 34.75
N LEU A 3 -6.13 -38.20 35.94
CA LEU A 3 -7.25 -37.26 36.14
C LEU A 3 -6.85 -35.78 35.95
N ARG A 4 -5.63 -35.40 36.36
CA ARG A 4 -5.08 -34.04 36.13
C ARG A 4 -4.79 -33.78 34.64
N LYS A 5 -4.47 -34.82 33.87
CA LYS A 5 -4.24 -34.71 32.42
C LYS A 5 -5.56 -34.59 31.64
N LEU A 6 -6.61 -35.29 32.08
CA LEU A 6 -7.96 -35.16 31.52
C LEU A 6 -8.55 -33.77 31.77
N LEU A 7 -8.36 -33.21 32.98
CA LEU A 7 -8.78 -31.84 33.29
C LEU A 7 -8.04 -30.79 32.43
N GLY A 8 -6.73 -30.99 32.19
CA GLY A 8 -5.94 -30.09 31.35
C GLY A 8 -6.34 -30.13 29.87
N MET A 9 -6.62 -31.31 29.32
CA MET A 9 -7.09 -31.46 27.94
C MET A 9 -8.51 -30.92 27.73
N GLY A 10 -9.39 -31.09 28.73
CA GLY A 10 -10.73 -30.51 28.71
C GLY A 10 -10.73 -28.99 28.77
N LEU A 11 -9.84 -28.39 29.58
CA LEU A 11 -9.66 -26.95 29.65
C LEU A 11 -9.08 -26.38 28.34
N LEU A 12 -8.17 -27.10 27.69
CA LEU A 12 -7.60 -26.71 26.40
C LEU A 12 -8.66 -26.71 25.28
N LEU A 13 -9.52 -27.74 25.23
CA LEU A 13 -10.64 -27.82 24.29
C LEU A 13 -11.67 -26.70 24.49
N LEU A 14 -11.98 -26.34 25.75
CA LEU A 14 -12.86 -25.22 26.08
C LEU A 14 -12.30 -23.85 25.64
N VAL A 15 -10.98 -23.66 25.73
CA VAL A 15 -10.30 -22.45 25.21
C VAL A 15 -10.30 -22.42 23.68
N CYS A 16 -10.19 -23.57 23.02
CA CYS A 16 -10.26 -23.65 21.55
C CYS A 16 -11.65 -23.32 21.00
N LEU A 17 -12.73 -23.74 21.67
CA LEU A 17 -14.10 -23.44 21.24
C LEU A 17 -14.48 -21.95 21.42
N SER A 18 -13.96 -21.30 22.47
CA SER A 18 -14.23 -19.88 22.70
C SER A 18 -13.50 -18.96 21.69
N LYS A 19 -12.38 -19.38 21.11
CA LYS A 19 -11.68 -18.63 20.06
C LYS A 19 -12.34 -18.72 18.67
N VAL A 20 -13.25 -19.67 18.47
CA VAL A 20 -14.09 -19.78 17.24
C VAL A 20 -15.28 -18.82 17.27
N SER A 21 -15.67 -18.29 18.43
CA SER A 21 -16.93 -17.56 18.64
C SER A 21 -16.77 -16.03 18.80
N SER A 22 -15.81 -15.40 18.13
CA SER A 22 -15.69 -13.92 18.16
C SER A 22 -15.35 -13.25 16.82
N ASP A 23 -15.69 -13.87 15.69
CA ASP A 23 -15.85 -13.12 14.44
C ASP A 23 -17.23 -13.44 13.85
N HIS A 24 -18.25 -12.75 14.33
CA HIS A 24 -19.53 -12.55 13.64
C HIS A 24 -19.95 -11.10 13.83
N GLU A 25 -20.64 -10.57 12.82
CA GLU A 25 -20.89 -9.18 12.45
C GLU A 25 -19.82 -8.67 11.44
N ILE A 26 -20.09 -8.49 10.14
CA ILE A 26 -21.34 -8.23 9.41
C ILE A 26 -21.09 -8.59 7.93
N GLU A 27 -21.94 -9.43 7.34
CA GLU A 27 -22.26 -9.36 5.91
C GLU A 27 -23.22 -8.18 5.72
N LYS A 28 -22.83 -7.22 4.88
CA LYS A 28 -23.74 -6.25 4.26
C LYS A 28 -23.39 -6.24 2.78
N ASP A 29 -24.07 -7.11 2.05
CA ASP A 29 -24.37 -6.87 0.65
C ASP A 29 -25.55 -5.88 0.57
N GLU A 30 -25.73 -5.29 -0.62
CA GLU A 30 -26.72 -4.26 -1.01
C GLU A 30 -26.22 -2.85 -0.62
N ASP A 31 -26.07 -1.82 -1.46
CA ASP A 31 -26.51 -1.50 -2.82
C ASP A 31 -25.77 -0.19 -3.27
N GLU A 32 -25.91 0.19 -4.54
CA GLU A 32 -25.36 1.34 -5.28
C GLU A 32 -24.88 2.60 -4.50
N GLU A 33 -23.69 3.12 -4.84
CA GLU A 33 -23.53 4.40 -5.56
C GLU A 33 -22.07 4.89 -5.55
N LEU A 34 -21.69 5.50 -6.68
CA LEU A 34 -20.45 6.20 -6.96
C LEU A 34 -20.11 7.26 -5.89
N HIS A 35 -19.16 7.00 -4.98
CA HIS A 35 -18.57 8.09 -4.20
C HIS A 35 -17.06 7.90 -3.90
N LEU A 36 -16.28 8.70 -4.63
CA LEU A 36 -14.94 9.18 -4.30
C LEU A 36 -14.85 9.53 -2.81
N SER A 37 -14.03 8.81 -2.04
CA SER A 37 -13.84 9.13 -0.63
C SER A 37 -12.37 9.36 -0.29
N ASP A 38 -12.14 10.64 -0.06
CA ASP A 38 -11.05 11.25 0.67
C ASP A 38 -10.61 10.43 1.90
N LYS A 39 -9.32 10.11 1.97
CA LYS A 39 -8.68 9.80 3.25
C LYS A 39 -8.38 11.12 3.97
N PRO A 40 -8.62 11.22 5.29
CA PRO A 40 -8.44 12.47 6.02
C PRO A 40 -6.94 12.83 6.11
N LEU A 41 -6.57 13.95 5.49
CA LEU A 41 -5.27 14.58 5.66
C LEU A 41 -5.18 15.13 7.08
N ILE A 42 -4.20 14.65 7.86
CA ILE A 42 -3.81 15.27 9.12
C ILE A 42 -3.43 16.72 8.83
N VAL A 43 -4.31 17.65 9.21
CA VAL A 43 -4.13 19.09 8.99
C VAL A 43 -3.03 19.59 9.91
N ARG A 44 -1.96 20.10 9.29
CA ARG A 44 -1.15 21.16 9.88
C ARG A 44 -0.91 22.24 8.82
N ASP A 45 -1.59 23.37 9.02
CA ASP A 45 -1.34 24.72 8.51
C ASP A 45 -1.84 25.12 7.09
N GLY A 46 -3.04 25.73 7.05
CA GLY A 46 -3.21 27.19 6.96
C GLY A 46 -3.13 27.91 5.60
N ASN A 47 -2.36 27.46 4.60
CA ASN A 47 -2.26 28.22 3.34
C ASN A 47 -1.62 27.40 2.20
N ARG A 48 -2.38 26.51 1.55
CA ARG A 48 -1.93 25.84 0.32
C ARG A 48 -3.07 25.77 -0.68
N ARG A 49 -2.82 26.24 -1.91
CA ARG A 49 -3.51 25.76 -3.11
C ARG A 49 -3.64 24.24 -2.96
N LEU A 50 -4.80 23.65 -3.25
CA LEU A 50 -5.09 22.23 -3.13
C LEU A 50 -4.21 21.41 -4.11
N MET A 51 -2.89 21.42 -3.92
CA MET A 51 -1.96 20.49 -4.52
C MET A 51 -2.16 19.20 -3.73
N GLN A 52 -2.80 18.22 -4.36
CA GLN A 52 -2.91 16.88 -3.83
C GLN A 52 -1.49 16.37 -3.50
N ASP A 53 -1.21 16.21 -2.21
CA ASP A 53 0.06 15.65 -1.75
C ASP A 53 0.04 14.15 -2.10
N ILE A 54 0.75 13.77 -3.18
CA ILE A 54 0.90 12.37 -3.61
C ILE A 54 1.78 11.59 -2.61
N ASP A 55 1.31 10.44 -2.14
CA ASP A 55 2.12 9.52 -1.32
C ASP A 55 3.11 8.74 -2.20
N CYS A 56 4.24 9.36 -2.50
CA CYS A 56 5.34 8.70 -3.20
C CYS A 56 5.88 7.49 -2.43
N GLY A 57 5.78 7.46 -1.10
CA GLY A 57 6.29 6.37 -0.28
C GLY A 57 5.52 5.07 -0.56
N GLY A 58 4.20 5.11 -0.37
CA GLY A 58 3.32 3.97 -0.62
C GLY A 58 3.34 3.51 -2.08
N LEU A 59 3.24 4.45 -3.02
CA LEU A 59 3.21 4.12 -4.45
C LEU A 59 4.52 3.47 -4.93
N CYS A 60 5.67 4.00 -4.50
CA CYS A 60 6.95 3.43 -4.88
C CYS A 60 7.23 2.07 -4.22
N ILE A 61 6.66 1.78 -3.05
CA ILE A 61 6.72 0.44 -2.44
C ILE A 61 6.02 -0.57 -3.34
N SER A 62 4.79 -0.28 -3.80
CA SER A 62 4.05 -1.14 -4.73
C SER A 62 4.81 -1.32 -6.04
N ARG A 63 5.20 -0.21 -6.69
CA ARG A 63 5.89 -0.21 -7.99
C ARG A 63 7.18 -1.04 -7.99
N CYS A 64 7.92 -1.02 -6.88
CA CYS A 64 9.22 -1.67 -6.77
C CYS A 64 9.17 -3.04 -6.08
N SER A 65 7.99 -3.56 -5.75
CA SER A 65 7.82 -4.79 -4.97
C SER A 65 8.46 -6.03 -5.61
N LEU A 66 8.36 -6.15 -6.94
CA LEU A 66 8.94 -7.26 -7.72
C LEU A 66 10.28 -6.91 -8.39
N HIS A 67 10.82 -5.71 -8.12
CA HIS A 67 12.08 -5.29 -8.73
C HIS A 67 13.26 -6.05 -8.08
N SER A 68 14.19 -6.58 -8.87
CA SER A 68 15.36 -7.33 -8.38
C SER A 68 16.21 -6.59 -7.35
N ARG A 69 16.17 -5.26 -7.39
CA ARG A 69 16.84 -4.33 -6.47
C ARG A 69 15.83 -3.34 -5.88
N PRO A 70 14.99 -3.74 -4.91
CA PRO A 70 13.82 -2.96 -4.51
C PRO A 70 14.20 -1.63 -3.83
N ASN A 71 15.27 -1.60 -3.03
CA ASN A 71 15.73 -0.36 -2.38
C ASN A 71 16.31 0.66 -3.37
N LEU A 72 16.98 0.19 -4.43
CA LEU A 72 17.46 1.07 -5.51
C LEU A 72 16.29 1.62 -6.32
N CYS A 73 15.35 0.75 -6.69
CA CYS A 73 14.13 1.13 -7.39
C CYS A 73 13.33 2.17 -6.61
N LYS A 74 13.07 1.95 -5.30
CA LYS A 74 12.31 2.89 -4.46
C LYS A 74 12.95 4.28 -4.42
N ARG A 75 14.28 4.37 -4.35
CA ARG A 75 15.01 5.65 -4.37
C ARG A 75 14.86 6.39 -5.70
N ALA A 76 14.99 5.66 -6.81
CA ALA A 76 14.80 6.23 -8.15
C ALA A 76 13.34 6.67 -8.36
N CYS A 77 12.39 5.80 -8.06
CA CYS A 77 10.95 6.07 -8.10
C CYS A 77 10.59 7.31 -7.27
N GLY A 78 11.07 7.42 -6.03
CA GLY A 78 10.78 8.58 -5.18
C GLY A 78 11.26 9.89 -5.80
N THR A 79 12.43 9.90 -6.43
CA THR A 79 12.94 11.08 -7.15
C THR A 79 12.05 11.46 -8.34
N CYS A 80 11.61 10.46 -9.11
CA CYS A 80 10.69 10.65 -10.23
C CYS A 80 9.31 11.13 -9.74
N CYS A 81 8.78 10.54 -8.69
CA CYS A 81 7.49 10.87 -8.12
C CYS A 81 7.45 12.28 -7.55
N VAL A 82 8.47 12.70 -6.80
CA VAL A 82 8.50 14.07 -6.24
C VAL A 82 8.54 15.12 -7.35
N ARG A 83 9.22 14.83 -8.47
CA ARG A 83 9.36 15.73 -9.62
C ARG A 83 8.13 15.74 -10.52
N CYS A 84 7.64 14.56 -10.89
CA CYS A 84 6.56 14.38 -11.87
C CYS A 84 5.17 14.28 -11.23
N LYS A 85 5.10 14.19 -9.90
CA LYS A 85 3.87 14.00 -9.12
C LYS A 85 3.02 12.83 -9.59
N CYS A 86 3.67 11.75 -10.05
CA CYS A 86 3.04 10.56 -10.61
C CYS A 86 3.92 9.32 -10.41
N VAL A 87 3.29 8.16 -10.16
CA VAL A 87 3.91 6.83 -10.18
C VAL A 87 3.01 5.91 -11.02
N PRO A 88 3.52 5.24 -12.06
CA PRO A 88 2.70 4.35 -12.88
C PRO A 88 2.15 3.15 -12.10
N PRO A 89 0.95 2.67 -12.42
CA PRO A 89 0.38 1.47 -11.81
C PRO A 89 1.14 0.21 -12.22
N GLY A 90 1.04 -0.83 -11.38
CA GLY A 90 1.74 -2.10 -11.56
C GLY A 90 3.23 -2.03 -11.20
N THR A 91 3.96 -3.13 -11.38
CA THR A 91 5.37 -3.26 -10.99
C THR A 91 6.36 -3.04 -12.15
N SER A 92 5.84 -2.92 -13.38
CA SER A 92 6.60 -2.70 -14.61
C SER A 92 5.70 -2.06 -15.68
N GLY A 93 6.28 -1.50 -16.75
CA GLY A 93 5.52 -0.92 -17.87
C GLY A 93 4.69 0.32 -17.49
N ASN A 94 3.71 0.69 -18.32
CA ASN A 94 2.75 1.78 -18.05
C ASN A 94 3.36 3.17 -17.84
N ARG A 95 4.62 3.37 -18.25
CA ARG A 95 5.40 4.59 -17.94
C ARG A 95 4.79 5.81 -18.64
N GLU A 96 4.18 5.60 -19.79
CA GLU A 96 3.44 6.55 -20.61
C GLU A 96 2.24 7.17 -19.89
N ILE A 97 1.68 6.51 -18.87
CA ILE A 97 0.58 7.06 -18.05
C ILE A 97 1.03 8.31 -17.29
N CYS A 98 2.30 8.35 -16.85
CA CYS A 98 2.89 9.53 -16.21
C CYS A 98 3.54 10.51 -17.21
N GLY A 99 3.40 10.24 -18.51
CA GLY A 99 3.87 11.10 -19.60
C GLY A 99 5.40 11.30 -19.66
N ALA A 100 5.79 12.30 -20.47
CA ALA A 100 7.17 12.64 -20.79
C ALA A 100 8.07 12.83 -19.56
N CYS A 101 7.54 13.42 -18.49
CA CYS A 101 8.32 13.67 -17.27
C CYS A 101 8.91 12.36 -16.69
N TYR A 102 8.11 11.29 -16.63
CA TYR A 102 8.54 10.01 -16.08
C TYR A 102 9.32 9.18 -17.12
N THR A 103 8.98 9.31 -18.41
CA THR A 103 9.63 8.53 -19.48
C THR A 103 11.03 9.04 -19.82
N ASP A 104 11.19 10.36 -19.89
CA ASP A 104 12.36 11.02 -20.50
C ASP A 104 13.44 11.40 -19.46
N MET A 105 13.14 11.21 -18.17
CA MET A 105 14.13 11.37 -17.12
C MET A 105 15.27 10.36 -17.29
N THR A 106 16.48 10.89 -17.48
CA THR A 106 17.71 10.11 -17.60
C THR A 106 18.65 10.32 -16.42
N THR A 107 19.55 9.36 -16.24
CA THR A 107 20.73 9.47 -15.37
C THR A 107 21.86 10.15 -16.13
N HIS A 108 22.94 10.53 -15.44
CA HIS A 108 24.15 11.06 -16.09
C HIS A 108 24.72 10.14 -17.18
N GLY A 109 24.46 8.83 -17.12
CA GLY A 109 24.89 7.86 -18.14
C GLY A 109 23.92 7.68 -19.31
N ASN A 110 23.01 8.64 -19.55
CA ASN A 110 21.96 8.58 -20.58
C ASN A 110 21.05 7.35 -20.52
N LYS A 111 20.98 6.68 -19.36
CA LYS A 111 20.04 5.59 -19.10
C LYS A 111 18.77 6.14 -18.48
N THR A 112 17.64 5.55 -18.83
CA THR A 112 16.36 5.78 -18.16
C THR A 112 16.50 5.71 -16.64
N LYS A 113 16.06 6.75 -15.95
CA LYS A 113 16.18 6.86 -14.49
C LYS A 113 15.01 6.24 -13.75
N CYS A 114 13.79 6.43 -14.25
CA CYS A 114 12.57 6.01 -13.56
C CYS A 114 12.23 4.54 -13.84
N PRO A 115 11.83 3.77 -12.81
CA PRO A 115 11.51 2.35 -12.95
C PRO A 115 10.18 2.08 -13.67
#